data_AF-A0A347AIC5-F1
#
_entry.id   AF-A0A347AIC5-F1
#
_cell.length_a   1.000
_cell.length_b   1.000
_cell.length_c   1.000
_cell.angle_alpha   90.00
_cell.angle_beta   90.00
_cell.angle_gamma   90.00
#
_symmetry.space_group_name_H-M   'P 1'
#
loop_
_entity.id
_entity.type
_entity.pdbx_description
1 polymer ?
#
loop_
_entity_poly.entity_id
_entity_poly.type
_entity_poly.pdbx_seq_one_letter_code
_entity_poly.pdbx_strand_id
1 'polypeptide(L)'
;MDSIEEHHQEMYRTRMHHDKADKHYNHHLKKTMRHASSRPSPGSVYPMLKKMVAEELITKLEDGRYELTDTGRETVYELFGHNYRPSSSDRGDLAIESALIEMDNYLSYLEDIKNEKLIPHKKRIKSLNDRIKVIMESLNDEK
;
A
#
# COMPACT_ATOMS: atom_id res chain seq x y z
N MET A 1 -2.02 33.49 49.60
CA MET A 1 -1.79 33.17 48.18
C MET A 1 -3.04 32.47 47.68
N ASP A 2 -3.49 32.81 46.48
CA ASP A 2 -4.77 32.31 45.96
C ASP A 2 -4.62 30.85 45.55
N SER A 3 -5.40 29.96 46.14
CA SER A 3 -5.33 28.49 45.96
C SER A 3 -5.47 28.04 44.49
N ILE A 4 -6.02 28.91 43.64
CA ILE A 4 -6.17 28.69 42.20
C ILE A 4 -4.83 28.84 41.47
N GLU A 5 -3.95 29.73 41.95
CA GLU A 5 -2.68 30.03 41.30
C GLU A 5 -1.63 28.95 41.59
N GLU A 6 -1.64 28.35 42.78
CA GLU A 6 -0.80 27.20 43.13
C GLU A 6 -1.14 25.97 42.29
N HIS A 7 -2.42 25.66 42.10
CA HIS A 7 -2.87 24.55 41.27
C HIS A 7 -2.47 24.72 39.79
N HIS A 8 -2.54 25.94 39.26
CA HIS A 8 -2.08 26.23 37.90
C HIS A 8 -0.56 26.02 37.77
N GLN A 9 0.24 26.51 38.72
CA GLN A 9 1.69 26.34 38.68
C GLN A 9 2.13 24.88 38.79
N GLU A 10 1.42 24.07 39.59
CA GLU A 10 1.68 22.65 39.75
C GLU A 10 1.33 21.84 38.48
N MET A 11 0.23 22.20 37.81
CA MET A 11 -0.14 21.63 36.50
C MET A 11 0.89 21.95 35.40
N TYR A 12 1.46 23.16 35.39
CA TYR A 12 2.52 23.52 34.44
C TYR A 12 3.84 22.78 34.70
N ARG A 13 4.21 22.58 35.97
CA ARG A 13 5.39 21.78 36.34
C ARG A 13 5.24 20.32 35.93
N THR A 14 4.07 19.73 36.16
CA THR A 14 3.81 18.32 35.85
C THR A 14 3.84 18.03 34.34
N ARG A 15 3.32 18.95 33.50
CA ARG A 15 3.40 18.83 32.03
C ARG A 15 4.84 18.86 31.50
N MET A 16 5.70 19.72 32.05
CA MET A 16 7.09 19.86 31.61
C MET A 16 7.96 18.62 31.94
N HIS A 17 7.57 17.81 32.91
CA HIS A 17 8.26 16.56 33.25
C HIS A 17 7.86 15.37 32.37
N HIS A 18 6.72 15.42 31.68
CA HIS A 18 6.26 14.33 30.82
C HIS A 18 6.91 14.36 29.42
N ASP A 19 7.15 15.56 28.86
CA ASP A 19 7.73 15.73 27.51
C ASP A 19 9.19 15.24 27.37
N LYS A 20 9.91 15.00 28.48
CA LYS A 20 11.28 14.46 28.46
C LYS A 20 11.32 12.93 28.33
N ALA A 21 10.26 12.22 28.73
CA ALA A 21 10.20 10.76 28.64
C ALA A 21 9.96 10.27 27.20
N ASP A 22 9.19 11.02 26.41
CA ASP A 22 8.81 10.65 25.03
C ASP A 22 9.96 10.71 24.02
N LYS A 23 11.01 11.48 24.32
CA LYS A 23 12.18 11.59 23.44
C LYS A 23 13.07 10.35 23.49
N HIS A 24 13.07 9.60 24.60
CA HIS A 24 13.88 8.40 24.74
C HIS A 24 13.24 7.16 24.08
N TYR A 25 11.91 7.00 24.18
CA TYR A 25 11.21 5.89 23.53
C TYR A 25 11.30 5.94 22.00
N ASN A 26 11.28 7.15 21.42
CA ASN A 26 11.40 7.33 19.97
C ASN A 26 12.79 6.99 19.40
N HIS A 27 13.85 6.99 20.23
CA HIS A 27 15.19 6.64 19.77
C HIS A 27 15.40 5.11 19.70
N HIS A 28 14.74 4.34 20.57
CA HIS A 28 14.87 2.88 20.58
C HIS A 28 14.06 2.20 19.46
N LEU A 29 12.94 2.78 19.03
CA LEU A 29 12.14 2.24 17.92
C LEU A 29 12.83 2.38 16.55
N LYS A 30 13.64 3.42 16.35
CA LYS A 30 14.41 3.63 15.11
C LYS A 30 15.59 2.68 14.95
N LYS A 31 16.08 2.08 16.04
CA LYS A 31 17.24 1.16 16.02
C LYS A 31 16.83 -0.28 15.70
N THR A 32 15.63 -0.69 16.08
CA THR A 32 15.13 -2.08 15.93
C THR A 32 14.39 -2.31 14.61
N MET A 33 13.99 -1.28 13.88
CA MET A 33 13.33 -1.40 12.56
C MET A 33 14.22 -0.97 11.36
N ARG A 34 15.54 -1.17 11.44
CA ARG A 34 16.40 -1.18 10.24
C ARG A 34 16.58 -2.61 9.73
N HIS A 35 15.47 -3.32 9.47
CA HIS A 35 15.52 -4.49 8.60
C HIS A 35 15.61 -4.00 7.16
N ALA A 36 16.80 -3.54 6.75
CA ALA A 36 17.14 -3.57 5.35
C ALA A 36 16.93 -5.01 4.89
N SER A 37 16.05 -5.25 3.92
CA SER A 37 15.85 -6.54 3.28
C SER A 37 17.23 -7.15 2.96
N SER A 38 17.67 -8.12 3.76
CA SER A 38 18.98 -8.74 3.54
C SER A 38 18.93 -9.47 2.22
N ARG A 39 19.79 -9.08 1.28
CA ARG A 39 19.94 -9.83 0.03
C ARG A 39 20.43 -11.24 0.43
N PRO A 40 19.79 -12.31 -0.08
CA PRO A 40 20.26 -13.66 0.18
C PRO A 40 21.73 -13.80 -0.24
N SER A 41 22.48 -14.67 0.45
CA SER A 41 23.87 -14.91 0.07
C SER A 41 23.91 -15.46 -1.37
N PRO A 42 24.92 -15.11 -2.18
CA PRO A 42 24.99 -15.60 -3.56
C PRO A 42 24.91 -17.12 -3.68
N GLY A 43 25.43 -17.85 -2.68
CA GLY A 43 25.38 -19.31 -2.61
C GLY A 43 24.01 -19.90 -2.28
N SER A 44 23.07 -19.15 -1.72
CA SER A 44 21.73 -19.66 -1.37
C SER A 44 20.69 -19.47 -2.47
N VAL A 45 20.93 -18.56 -3.42
CA VAL A 45 19.96 -18.24 -4.49
C VAL A 45 19.75 -19.42 -5.44
N TYR A 46 20.82 -20.06 -5.94
CA TYR A 46 20.69 -21.15 -6.92
C TYR A 46 20.02 -22.41 -6.36
N PRO A 47 20.35 -22.89 -5.14
CA PRO A 47 19.61 -23.99 -4.52
C PRO A 47 18.13 -23.66 -4.34
N MET A 48 17.80 -22.43 -3.97
CA MET A 48 16.42 -21.97 -3.80
C MET A 48 15.66 -21.98 -5.14
N LEU A 49 16.23 -21.38 -6.20
CA LEU A 49 15.64 -21.39 -7.53
C LEU A 49 15.44 -22.81 -8.06
N LYS A 50 16.43 -23.70 -7.87
CA LYS A 50 16.33 -25.12 -8.26
C LYS A 50 15.16 -25.82 -7.56
N LYS A 51 14.96 -25.55 -6.27
CA LYS A 51 13.85 -26.09 -5.49
C LYS A 51 12.51 -25.57 -5.99
N MET A 52 12.40 -24.26 -6.22
CA MET A 52 11.16 -23.64 -6.72
C MET A 52 10.77 -24.14 -8.13
N VAL A 53 11.74 -24.46 -8.99
CA VAL A 53 11.48 -25.14 -10.27
C VAL A 53 10.97 -26.57 -10.05
N ALA A 54 11.59 -27.32 -9.13
CA ALA A 54 11.17 -28.69 -8.82
C ALA A 54 9.77 -28.77 -8.19
N GLU A 55 9.36 -27.71 -7.48
CA GLU A 55 8.03 -27.55 -6.88
C GLU A 55 7.02 -26.88 -7.83
N GLU A 56 7.37 -26.70 -9.11
CA GLU A 56 6.51 -26.11 -10.14
C GLU A 56 5.98 -24.71 -9.79
N LEU A 57 6.72 -23.95 -8.96
CA LEU A 57 6.37 -22.56 -8.60
C LEU A 57 6.90 -21.56 -9.63
N ILE A 58 8.04 -21.88 -10.25
CA ILE A 58 8.66 -21.07 -11.31
C ILE A 58 9.15 -21.96 -12.46
N THR A 59 9.19 -21.42 -13.67
CA THR A 59 9.77 -22.07 -14.84
C THR A 59 11.02 -21.32 -15.28
N LYS A 60 12.08 -22.05 -15.65
CA LYS A 60 13.30 -21.48 -16.21
C LYS A 60 13.17 -21.34 -17.72
N LEU A 61 13.38 -20.13 -18.24
CA LEU A 61 13.38 -19.81 -19.65
C LEU A 61 14.75 -20.10 -20.31
N GLU A 62 14.77 -20.24 -21.63
CA GLU A 62 15.99 -20.54 -22.40
C GLU A 62 17.07 -19.45 -22.27
N ASP A 63 16.66 -18.20 -22.06
CA ASP A 63 17.54 -17.06 -21.84
C ASP A 63 18.09 -16.96 -20.40
N GLY A 64 17.77 -17.93 -19.55
CA GLY A 64 18.20 -18.00 -18.16
C GLY A 64 17.36 -17.19 -17.18
N ARG A 65 16.28 -16.52 -17.63
CA ARG A 65 15.30 -15.89 -16.74
C ARG A 65 14.34 -16.92 -16.14
N TYR A 66 13.56 -16.48 -15.15
CA TYR A 66 12.53 -17.29 -14.50
C TYR A 66 11.19 -16.56 -14.53
N GLU A 67 10.11 -17.31 -14.67
CA GLU A 67 8.74 -16.81 -14.67
C GLU A 67 7.89 -17.60 -13.67
N LEU A 68 6.89 -16.96 -13.07
CA LEU A 68 5.93 -17.65 -12.20
C LEU A 68 5.02 -18.57 -13.03
N THR A 69 4.78 -19.77 -12.53
CA THR A 69 3.71 -20.64 -13.03
C THR A 69 2.35 -20.17 -12.50
N ASP A 70 1.25 -20.78 -12.96
CA ASP A 70 -0.07 -20.55 -12.37
C ASP A 70 -0.09 -20.90 -10.87
N THR A 71 0.45 -22.07 -10.51
CA THR A 71 0.61 -22.51 -9.13
C THR A 71 1.46 -21.53 -8.30
N GLY A 72 2.54 -21.01 -8.89
CA GLY A 72 3.39 -20.01 -8.26
C GLY A 72 2.68 -18.69 -7.99
N ARG A 73 1.83 -18.23 -8.92
CA ARG A 73 1.00 -17.02 -8.75
C ARG A 73 -0.01 -17.20 -7.62
N GLU A 74 -0.72 -18.33 -7.59
CA GLU A 74 -1.70 -18.61 -6.53
C GLU A 74 -1.03 -18.70 -5.16
N THR A 75 0.08 -19.46 -5.05
CA THR A 75 0.85 -19.59 -3.80
C THR A 75 1.28 -18.24 -3.25
N VAL A 76 1.69 -17.34 -4.14
CA VAL A 76 2.09 -16.00 -3.78
C VAL A 76 0.89 -15.16 -3.30
N TYR A 77 -0.25 -15.28 -3.96
CA TYR A 77 -1.48 -14.63 -3.56
C TYR A 77 -1.98 -15.13 -2.20
N GLU A 78 -1.92 -16.44 -1.92
CA GLU A 78 -2.27 -17.00 -0.61
C GLU A 78 -1.35 -16.47 0.50
N LEU A 79 -0.05 -16.34 0.24
CA LEU A 79 0.95 -15.95 1.24
C LEU A 79 1.00 -14.44 1.51
N PHE A 80 0.79 -13.63 0.48
CA PHE A 80 1.01 -12.17 0.53
C PHE A 80 -0.25 -11.34 0.21
N GLY A 81 -1.36 -12.00 -0.15
CA GLY A 81 -2.61 -11.36 -0.56
C GLY A 81 -2.47 -10.48 -1.80
N HIS A 82 -3.46 -9.60 -1.99
CA HIS A 82 -3.46 -8.55 -3.02
C HIS A 82 -2.29 -7.56 -2.93
N ASN A 83 -1.46 -7.64 -1.88
CA ASN A 83 -0.30 -6.76 -1.70
C ASN A 83 0.96 -7.28 -2.42
N TYR A 84 0.92 -8.46 -3.05
CA TYR A 84 2.03 -8.93 -3.86
C TYR A 84 2.18 -8.10 -5.14
N ARG A 85 3.38 -7.54 -5.35
CA ARG A 85 3.73 -6.75 -6.53
C ARG A 85 4.79 -7.49 -7.35
N PRO A 86 4.45 -8.14 -8.48
CA PRO A 86 5.46 -8.68 -9.37
C PRO A 86 6.30 -7.52 -9.94
N SER A 87 7.62 -7.58 -9.76
CA SER A 87 8.52 -6.48 -10.15
C SER A 87 8.78 -6.39 -11.67
N SER A 88 8.25 -7.33 -12.46
CA SER A 88 8.44 -7.46 -13.91
C SER A 88 7.22 -8.25 -14.39
N SER A 89 6.27 -7.74 -15.17
CA SER A 89 6.48 -7.31 -16.57
C SER A 89 5.47 -6.27 -17.06
N ASP A 90 4.53 -5.80 -16.23
CA ASP A 90 3.48 -4.88 -16.70
C ASP A 90 3.11 -3.84 -15.64
N ARG A 91 4.09 -3.01 -15.27
CA ARG A 91 3.85 -1.92 -14.30
C ARG A 91 2.77 -0.94 -14.78
N GLY A 92 2.53 -0.86 -16.10
CA GLY A 92 1.46 -0.04 -16.68
C GLY A 92 0.10 -0.68 -16.43
N ASP A 93 -0.11 -1.88 -16.98
CA ASP A 93 -1.41 -2.56 -16.95
C ASP A 93 -1.84 -2.92 -15.52
N LEU A 94 -0.91 -3.40 -14.68
CA LEU A 94 -1.21 -3.67 -13.28
C LEU A 94 -1.52 -2.39 -12.48
N ALA A 95 -0.92 -1.25 -12.83
CA ALA A 95 -1.23 0.02 -12.18
C ALA A 95 -2.58 0.57 -12.64
N ILE A 96 -2.97 0.32 -13.91
CA ILE A 96 -4.30 0.66 -14.44
C ILE A 96 -5.36 -0.17 -13.70
N GLU A 97 -5.19 -1.49 -13.62
CA GLU A 97 -6.12 -2.37 -12.91
C GLU A 97 -6.23 -2.00 -11.43
N SER A 98 -5.11 -1.74 -10.76
CA SER A 98 -5.11 -1.29 -9.36
C SER A 98 -5.86 0.03 -9.20
N ALA A 99 -5.67 0.98 -10.11
CA ALA A 99 -6.37 2.26 -10.07
C ALA A 99 -7.88 2.10 -10.30
N LEU A 100 -8.30 1.20 -11.18
CA LEU A 100 -9.72 0.90 -11.42
C LEU A 100 -10.37 0.25 -10.20
N ILE A 101 -9.69 -0.71 -9.56
CA ILE A 101 -10.15 -1.33 -8.30
C ILE A 101 -10.29 -0.28 -7.19
N GLU A 102 -9.32 0.63 -7.05
CA GLU A 102 -9.42 1.73 -6.09
C GLU A 102 -10.62 2.64 -6.38
N MET A 103 -10.87 2.98 -7.64
CA MET A 103 -12.04 3.78 -8.03
C MET A 103 -13.36 3.07 -7.70
N ASP A 104 -13.47 1.77 -7.98
CA ASP A 104 -14.65 0.97 -7.67
C ASP A 104 -14.95 0.95 -6.16
N ASN A 105 -13.92 0.69 -5.34
CA ASN A 105 -14.03 0.72 -3.89
C ASN A 105 -14.53 2.09 -3.37
N TYR A 106 -14.03 3.19 -3.94
CA TYR A 106 -14.49 4.52 -3.57
C TYR A 106 -15.92 4.81 -4.05
N LEU A 107 -16.33 4.27 -5.20
CA LEU A 107 -17.71 4.37 -5.68
C LEU A 107 -18.66 3.63 -4.74
N SER A 108 -18.36 2.38 -4.37
CA SER A 108 -19.16 1.63 -3.40
C SER A 108 -19.30 2.38 -2.08
N TYR A 109 -18.21 2.97 -1.57
CA TYR A 109 -18.28 3.83 -0.38
C TYR A 109 -19.19 5.04 -0.56
N LEU A 110 -19.17 5.70 -1.72
CA LEU A 110 -20.02 6.85 -1.99
C LEU A 110 -21.50 6.46 -2.15
N GLU A 111 -21.79 5.28 -2.70
CA GLU A 111 -23.15 4.74 -2.84
C GLU A 111 -23.79 4.44 -1.48
N ASP A 112 -23.00 4.04 -0.49
CA ASP A 112 -23.45 3.81 0.89
C ASP A 112 -23.74 5.11 1.67
N ILE A 113 -23.27 6.26 1.19
CA ILE A 113 -23.47 7.55 1.85
C ILE A 113 -24.86 8.13 1.53
N LYS A 114 -25.55 8.62 2.56
CA LYS A 114 -26.83 9.34 2.40
C LYS A 114 -26.72 10.54 1.46
N ASN A 115 -27.69 10.68 0.56
CA ASN A 115 -27.78 11.75 -0.44
C ASN A 115 -27.60 13.16 0.12
N GLU A 116 -28.12 13.45 1.32
CA GLU A 116 -27.98 14.74 2.00
C GLU A 116 -26.52 15.20 2.14
N LYS A 117 -25.60 14.25 2.38
CA LYS A 117 -24.16 14.50 2.47
C LYS A 117 -23.48 14.61 1.11
N LEU A 118 -24.05 13.99 0.07
CA LEU A 118 -23.52 14.02 -1.29
C LEU A 118 -23.93 15.25 -2.08
N ILE A 119 -25.10 15.85 -1.78
CA ILE A 119 -25.65 17.04 -2.47
C ILE A 119 -24.62 18.18 -2.58
N PRO A 120 -23.89 18.58 -1.50
CA PRO A 120 -22.88 19.63 -1.60
C PRO A 120 -21.73 19.31 -2.57
N HIS A 121 -21.45 18.02 -2.79
CA HIS A 121 -20.36 17.55 -3.64
C HIS A 121 -20.80 17.24 -5.08
N LYS A 122 -22.08 17.45 -5.43
CA LYS A 122 -22.65 17.14 -6.77
C LYS A 122 -21.83 17.72 -7.93
N LYS A 123 -21.34 18.96 -7.80
CA LYS A 123 -20.50 19.58 -8.84
C LYS A 123 -19.20 18.83 -9.07
N ARG A 124 -18.57 18.33 -8.00
CA ARG A 124 -17.33 17.56 -8.07
C ARG A 124 -17.57 16.17 -8.66
N ILE A 125 -18.64 15.50 -8.24
CA ILE A 125 -19.04 14.20 -8.79
C ILE A 125 -19.30 14.31 -10.30
N LYS A 126 -20.05 15.33 -10.73
CA LYS A 126 -20.28 15.60 -12.16
C LYS A 126 -18.97 15.79 -12.93
N SER A 127 -18.04 16.58 -12.40
CA SER A 127 -16.73 16.79 -13.04
C SER A 127 -15.90 15.50 -13.16
N LEU A 128 -15.99 14.58 -12.20
CA LEU A 128 -15.31 13.27 -12.30
C LEU A 128 -15.94 12.42 -13.40
N ASN A 129 -17.27 12.34 -13.45
CA ASN A 129 -18.00 11.63 -14.49
C ASN A 129 -17.69 12.17 -15.89
N ASP A 130 -17.63 13.49 -16.07
CA ASP A 130 -17.31 14.12 -17.36
C ASP A 130 -15.87 13.77 -17.80
N ARG A 131 -14.91 13.72 -16.88
CA ARG A 131 -13.52 13.30 -17.19
C ARG A 131 -13.44 11.84 -17.61
N ILE A 132 -14.17 10.95 -16.94
CA ILE A 132 -14.22 9.53 -17.29
C ILE A 132 -14.82 9.35 -18.69
N LYS A 133 -15.89 10.10 -19.03
CA LYS A 133 -16.46 10.08 -20.38
C LYS A 133 -15.47 10.48 -21.46
N VAL A 134 -14.71 11.55 -21.24
CA VAL A 134 -13.66 11.99 -22.20
C VAL A 134 -12.61 10.89 -22.40
N ILE A 135 -12.19 10.21 -21.33
CA ILE A 135 -11.28 9.06 -21.46
C ILE A 135 -11.93 7.97 -22.32
N MET A 136 -13.18 7.60 -22.05
CA MET A 136 -13.90 6.59 -22.84
C MET A 136 -14.08 6.98 -24.31
N GLU A 137 -14.36 8.24 -24.61
CA GLU A 137 -14.46 8.77 -25.97
C GLU A 137 -13.11 8.65 -26.71
N SER A 138 -12.01 9.03 -26.06
CA SER A 138 -10.67 8.92 -26.65
C SER A 138 -10.26 7.47 -26.97
N LEU A 139 -10.79 6.48 -26.25
CA LEU A 139 -10.57 5.05 -26.54
C LEU A 139 -11.36 4.56 -27.77
N ASN A 140 -12.45 5.23 -28.13
CA ASN A 140 -13.28 4.88 -29.29
C ASN A 140 -12.80 5.50 -30.60
N ASP A 141 -12.00 6.58 -30.52
CA ASP A 141 -11.41 7.27 -31.68
C ASP A 141 -10.13 6.58 -32.22
N GLU A 142 -9.59 5.58 -31.49
CA GLU A 142 -8.44 4.77 -31.93
C GLU A 142 -8.83 3.53 -32.77
N LYS A 143 -10.05 3.50 -33.33
CA LYS A 143 -10.54 2.44 -34.24
C LYS A 143 -10.61 2.85 -35.70
#